data_AF-A0A2N3E2Y9-F1
#
_entry.id   AF-A0A2N3E2Y9-F1
#
_cell.length_a   1.000
_cell.length_b   1.000
_cell.length_c   1.000
_cell.angle_alpha   90.00
_cell.angle_beta   90.00
_cell.angle_gamma   90.00
#
_symmetry.space_group_name_H-M   'P 1'
#
loop_
_entity.id
_entity.type
_entity.pdbx_description
1 polymer ?
#
loop_
_entity_poly.entity_id
_entity_poly.type
_entity_poly.pdbx_seq_one_letter_code
_entity_poly.pdbx_strand_id
1 'polypeptide(L)'
;MKITLPPEPEPAGKRPHPDTHHGIMRVDNYAWLRDENWRDVMRDPDVLDEDIRAFLEAENAYTEAALAPLSDLRETLFKEMKGRIKEDDSSVPSSDGPYAYYTRFVEGAQHPLFCRRPRDSDDGEEIFLDANAEAEGEAYFRIGDVDHSPTHKLAAWSADRKGSEYFTIRLRDLTSGQDLSDEVPDTSPGIAWDAEGKSFLYTQVDDEHRPLKVFRHIVGTPSSGDVLVYAEPDDGFFVGVGKTQSGRWLVISSHDHQTSEIHLIPADAPDTPPLLVAPREDGVEYDLEHDAPRNRFLILTNADGAEDFKLVEAPEDAPARENWRNYVPHRPGTLVLHHVAYRDHHVRLERRDGLPRIAVRQLSDGAEHEIAFDEDAYDLNMDAGFEYETARMRFSYGSMTTPAEVYDYNLETRERALRKRQNVPSGHDPADYVTRRIFANAADGEPVPISLLHRRGLPLDGSAPCLLYG
;
A
#
# COMPACT_ATOMS: atom_id res chain seq x y z
N MET A 1 12.29 -2.67 -36.90
CA MET A 1 12.96 -1.40 -37.26
C MET A 1 14.37 -1.46 -36.70
N LYS A 2 15.42 -1.21 -37.50
CA LYS A 2 16.79 -1.12 -36.95
C LYS A 2 17.00 0.34 -36.51
N ILE A 3 17.25 0.56 -35.24
CA ILE A 3 17.59 1.88 -34.69
C ILE A 3 19.10 2.08 -34.86
N THR A 4 19.49 3.26 -35.34
CA THR A 4 20.89 3.68 -35.35
C THR A 4 21.10 4.58 -34.14
N LEU A 5 21.98 4.19 -33.23
CA LEU A 5 22.27 4.95 -32.02
C LEU A 5 23.10 6.21 -32.35
N PRO A 6 22.88 7.34 -31.64
CA PRO A 6 23.78 8.49 -31.69
C PRO A 6 25.16 8.12 -31.12
N PRO A 7 26.19 8.95 -31.33
CA PRO A 7 27.45 8.80 -30.62
C PRO A 7 27.22 8.74 -29.11
N GLU A 8 27.90 7.82 -28.43
CA GLU A 8 27.86 7.72 -26.97
C GLU A 8 28.37 9.03 -26.34
N PRO A 9 27.81 9.45 -25.20
CA PRO A 9 28.37 10.57 -24.44
C PRO A 9 29.80 10.22 -23.99
N GLU A 10 30.59 11.23 -23.63
CA GLU A 10 31.89 10.94 -23.03
C GLU A 10 31.68 10.07 -21.78
N PRO A 11 32.40 8.93 -21.65
CA PRO A 11 32.23 8.08 -20.49
C PRO A 11 32.50 8.86 -19.21
N ALA A 12 31.72 8.58 -18.17
CA ALA A 12 31.93 9.15 -16.85
C ALA A 12 33.42 9.06 -16.44
N GLY A 13 33.99 10.20 -16.04
CA GLY A 13 35.37 10.26 -15.57
C GLY A 13 35.59 9.31 -14.40
N LYS A 14 36.60 8.44 -14.49
CA LYS A 14 36.94 7.52 -13.40
C LYS A 14 37.66 8.29 -12.30
N ARG A 15 37.10 8.30 -11.09
CA ARG A 15 37.71 8.86 -9.87
C ARG A 15 37.91 7.71 -8.87
N PRO A 16 39.09 7.07 -8.83
CA PRO A 16 39.31 5.90 -7.99
C PRO A 16 39.06 6.19 -6.51
N HIS A 17 38.06 5.53 -5.93
CA HIS A 17 37.75 5.57 -4.51
C HIS A 17 37.96 4.18 -3.89
N PRO A 18 39.05 3.95 -3.14
CA PRO A 18 39.32 2.67 -2.51
C PRO A 18 38.48 2.48 -1.24
N ASP A 19 37.89 1.31 -1.10
CA ASP A 19 37.08 0.91 0.05
C ASP A 19 37.49 -0.52 0.47
N THR A 20 37.58 -0.79 1.78
CA THR A 20 38.06 -2.08 2.31
C THR A 20 37.11 -2.65 3.35
N HIS A 21 36.49 -3.77 3.01
CA HIS A 21 35.67 -4.56 3.92
C HIS A 21 36.25 -5.97 4.07
N HIS A 22 36.28 -6.49 5.31
CA HIS A 22 36.80 -7.82 5.62
C HIS A 22 38.24 -8.10 5.09
N GLY A 23 39.06 -7.04 5.00
CA GLY A 23 40.42 -7.12 4.45
C GLY A 23 40.52 -7.20 2.93
N ILE A 24 39.40 -7.07 2.21
CA ILE A 24 39.35 -7.05 0.74
C ILE A 24 39.17 -5.61 0.29
N MET A 25 40.18 -5.08 -0.40
CA MET A 25 40.11 -3.76 -1.01
C MET A 25 39.41 -3.84 -2.37
N ARG A 26 38.42 -2.98 -2.57
CA ARG A 26 37.77 -2.70 -3.86
C ARG A 26 38.04 -1.25 -4.22
N VAL A 27 37.98 -0.94 -5.52
CA VAL A 27 38.09 0.44 -6.01
C VAL A 27 36.83 0.73 -6.80
N ASP A 28 36.03 1.67 -6.31
CA ASP A 28 34.89 2.21 -7.05
C ASP A 28 35.35 3.46 -7.81
N ASN A 29 35.27 3.43 -9.14
CA ASN A 29 35.66 4.57 -9.97
C ASN A 29 34.55 5.62 -10.09
N TYR A 30 33.35 5.32 -9.61
CA TYR A 30 32.13 6.07 -9.81
C TYR A 30 31.43 6.44 -8.49
N ALA A 31 32.08 6.22 -7.35
CA ALA A 31 31.57 6.62 -6.03
C ALA A 31 31.21 8.11 -5.97
N TRP A 32 31.86 8.95 -6.79
CA TRP A 32 31.57 10.37 -6.90
C TRP A 32 30.17 10.71 -7.47
N LEU A 33 29.47 9.76 -8.10
CA LEU A 33 28.07 9.93 -8.53
C LEU A 33 27.07 9.83 -7.37
N ARG A 34 27.53 9.44 -6.17
CA ARG A 34 26.77 9.54 -4.93
C ARG A 34 27.08 10.89 -4.30
N ASP A 35 26.10 11.79 -4.30
CA ASP A 35 26.24 13.06 -3.61
C ASP A 35 26.30 12.84 -2.09
N GLU A 36 27.35 13.32 -1.44
CA GLU A 36 27.48 13.28 0.03
C GLU A 36 26.43 14.18 0.71
N ASN A 37 25.93 15.19 0.00
CA ASN A 37 24.89 16.11 0.46
C ASN A 37 23.47 15.69 0.04
N TRP A 38 23.25 14.40 -0.24
CA TRP A 38 21.96 13.89 -0.73
C TRP A 38 20.75 14.30 0.13
N ARG A 39 20.93 14.49 1.44
CA ARG A 39 19.87 14.93 2.37
C ARG A 39 19.32 16.30 2.00
N ASP A 40 20.21 17.25 1.72
CA ASP A 40 19.81 18.57 1.24
C ASP A 40 19.28 18.49 -0.19
N VAL A 41 19.87 17.65 -1.06
CA VAL A 41 19.41 17.45 -2.45
C VAL A 41 17.97 16.95 -2.51
N MET A 42 17.56 16.07 -1.58
CA MET A 42 16.16 15.63 -1.49
C MET A 42 15.21 16.78 -1.12
N ARG A 43 15.66 17.80 -0.38
CA ARG A 43 14.85 18.97 -0.03
C ARG A 43 14.93 20.08 -1.08
N ASP A 44 16.04 20.16 -1.79
CA ASP A 44 16.37 21.14 -2.82
C ASP A 44 17.29 20.54 -3.90
N PRO A 45 16.74 20.09 -5.04
CA PRO A 45 17.54 19.52 -6.12
C PRO A 45 18.58 20.48 -6.72
N ASP A 46 18.47 21.79 -6.49
CA ASP A 46 19.41 22.77 -7.03
C ASP A 46 20.80 22.69 -6.39
N VAL A 47 20.91 22.12 -5.18
CA VAL A 47 22.20 21.97 -4.48
C VAL A 47 23.01 20.73 -4.89
N LEU A 48 22.50 19.91 -5.83
CA LEU A 48 23.22 18.75 -6.38
C LEU A 48 24.57 19.18 -6.98
N ASP A 49 25.62 18.41 -6.68
CA ASP A 49 26.97 18.61 -7.20
C ASP A 49 26.98 18.78 -8.74
N GLU A 50 27.73 19.78 -9.22
CA GLU A 50 27.74 20.19 -10.62
C GLU A 50 28.21 19.07 -11.56
N ASP A 51 29.19 18.26 -11.14
CA ASP A 51 29.69 17.16 -11.97
C ASP A 51 28.63 16.06 -12.11
N ILE A 52 27.89 15.78 -11.03
CA ILE A 52 26.82 14.78 -11.03
C ILE A 52 25.68 15.27 -11.93
N ARG A 53 25.26 16.53 -11.77
CA ARG A 53 24.25 17.15 -12.62
C ARG A 53 24.63 17.09 -14.10
N ALA A 54 25.85 17.50 -14.44
CA ALA A 54 26.34 17.48 -15.81
C ALA A 54 26.32 16.06 -16.42
N PHE A 55 26.67 15.04 -15.62
CA PHE A 55 26.57 13.65 -16.06
C PHE A 55 25.13 13.21 -16.33
N LEU A 56 24.20 13.49 -15.41
CA LEU A 56 22.78 13.13 -15.57
C LEU A 56 22.14 13.84 -16.78
N GLU A 57 22.46 15.11 -17.01
CA GLU A 57 21.99 15.87 -18.17
C GLU A 57 22.53 15.29 -19.48
N ALA A 58 23.79 14.86 -19.52
CA ALA A 58 24.38 14.22 -20.69
C ALA A 58 23.71 12.86 -21.00
N GLU A 59 23.42 12.05 -19.98
CA GLU A 59 22.72 10.76 -20.15
C GLU A 59 21.26 10.95 -20.60
N ASN A 60 20.57 11.97 -20.07
CA ASN A 60 19.23 12.34 -20.53
C ASN A 60 19.26 12.76 -22.01
N ALA A 61 20.20 13.62 -22.41
CA ALA A 61 20.34 14.06 -23.80
C ALA A 61 20.67 12.89 -24.75
N TYR A 62 21.54 11.97 -24.35
CA TYR A 62 21.84 10.77 -25.11
C TYR A 62 20.59 9.89 -25.29
N THR A 63 19.85 9.65 -24.20
CA THR A 63 18.62 8.86 -24.20
C THR A 63 17.57 9.47 -25.14
N GLU A 64 17.37 10.79 -25.08
CA GLU A 64 16.46 11.50 -25.99
C GLU A 64 16.87 11.31 -27.45
N ALA A 65 18.16 11.48 -27.78
CA ALA A 65 18.67 11.32 -29.14
C ALA A 65 18.56 9.87 -29.63
N ALA A 66 18.81 8.87 -28.76
CA ALA A 66 18.71 7.46 -29.09
C ALA A 66 17.28 7.00 -29.35
N LEU A 67 16.31 7.56 -28.63
CA LEU A 67 14.89 7.23 -28.75
C LEU A 67 14.14 8.12 -29.75
N ALA A 68 14.74 9.21 -30.24
CA ALA A 68 14.13 10.12 -31.20
C ALA A 68 13.55 9.43 -32.46
N PRO A 69 14.20 8.41 -33.07
CA PRO A 69 13.63 7.70 -34.22
C PRO A 69 12.34 6.92 -33.92
N LEU A 70 11.99 6.74 -32.64
CA LEU A 70 10.79 6.04 -32.19
C LEU A 70 9.66 7.01 -31.76
N SER A 71 9.77 8.31 -32.01
CA SER A 71 8.78 9.31 -31.57
C SER A 71 7.35 8.94 -31.97
N ASP A 72 7.14 8.55 -33.22
CA ASP A 72 5.81 8.19 -33.74
C ASP A 72 5.25 6.92 -33.08
N LEU A 73 6.12 5.93 -32.83
CA LEU A 73 5.73 4.71 -32.13
C LEU A 73 5.41 5.00 -30.66
N ARG A 74 6.22 5.83 -29.98
CA ARG A 74 5.97 6.25 -28.60
C ARG A 74 4.65 7.00 -28.48
N GLU A 75 4.36 7.91 -29.40
CA GLU A 75 3.09 8.64 -29.45
C GLU A 75 1.91 7.71 -29.71
N THR A 76 2.08 6.71 -30.58
CA THR A 76 1.05 5.68 -30.82
C THR A 76 0.79 4.89 -29.55
N LEU A 77 1.83 4.37 -28.90
CA LEU A 77 1.72 3.61 -27.66
C LEU A 77 1.13 4.46 -26.53
N PHE A 78 1.51 5.74 -26.43
CA PHE A 78 0.93 6.68 -25.48
C PHE A 78 -0.58 6.83 -25.69
N LYS A 79 -1.02 7.08 -26.93
CA LYS A 79 -2.46 7.19 -27.25
C LYS A 79 -3.21 5.90 -26.98
N GLU A 80 -2.62 4.75 -27.28
CA GLU A 80 -3.22 3.46 -26.99
C GLU A 80 -3.37 3.22 -25.48
N MET A 81 -2.31 3.49 -24.69
CA MET A 81 -2.34 3.35 -23.24
C MET A 81 -3.36 4.32 -22.63
N LYS A 82 -3.34 5.59 -23.04
CA LYS A 82 -4.32 6.59 -22.61
C LYS A 82 -5.75 6.18 -22.98
N GLY A 83 -5.96 5.67 -24.20
CA GLY A 83 -7.28 5.19 -24.65
C GLY A 83 -7.79 3.94 -23.94
N ARG A 84 -6.96 3.25 -23.13
CA ARG A 84 -7.40 2.16 -22.25
C ARG A 84 -7.95 2.64 -20.91
N ILE A 85 -7.75 3.92 -20.57
CA ILE A 85 -8.16 4.52 -19.31
C ILE A 85 -9.46 5.29 -19.51
N LYS A 86 -10.45 5.04 -18.64
CA LYS A 86 -11.60 5.93 -18.48
C LYS A 86 -11.16 7.09 -17.59
N GLU A 87 -11.05 8.30 -18.14
CA GLU A 87 -10.51 9.45 -17.40
C GLU A 87 -11.44 9.91 -16.25
N ASP A 88 -12.76 9.83 -16.45
CA ASP A 88 -13.79 10.19 -15.48
C ASP A 88 -14.22 9.00 -14.60
N ASP A 89 -13.28 8.32 -13.96
CA ASP A 89 -13.56 7.10 -13.19
C ASP A 89 -13.69 7.35 -11.69
N SER A 90 -14.44 6.49 -10.99
CA SER A 90 -14.63 6.57 -9.53
C SER A 90 -14.42 5.23 -8.85
N SER A 91 -13.88 5.24 -7.63
CA SER A 91 -13.89 4.03 -6.80
C SER A 91 -15.33 3.68 -6.38
N VAL A 92 -15.53 2.46 -5.90
CA VAL A 92 -16.83 2.05 -5.37
C VAL A 92 -17.00 2.67 -3.98
N PRO A 93 -18.11 3.38 -3.68
CA PRO A 93 -18.33 3.95 -2.36
C PRO A 93 -18.25 2.90 -1.24
N SER A 94 -17.48 3.22 -0.20
CA SER A 94 -17.35 2.43 1.02
C SER A 94 -18.04 3.15 2.17
N SER A 95 -18.90 2.44 2.89
CA SER A 95 -19.76 3.03 3.92
C SER A 95 -18.95 3.26 5.20
N ASP A 96 -19.18 4.41 5.85
CA ASP A 96 -18.73 4.67 7.23
C ASP A 96 -19.66 5.67 7.91
N GLY A 97 -20.18 5.31 9.08
CA GLY A 97 -21.19 6.09 9.80
C GLY A 97 -22.32 6.61 8.89
N PRO A 98 -22.66 7.91 8.90
CA PRO A 98 -23.73 8.45 8.07
C PRO A 98 -23.37 8.62 6.58
N TYR A 99 -22.13 8.33 6.16
CA TYR A 99 -21.63 8.59 4.81
C TYR A 99 -21.19 7.34 4.06
N ALA A 100 -20.97 7.50 2.76
CA ALA A 100 -20.17 6.62 1.94
C ALA A 100 -19.06 7.42 1.25
N TYR A 101 -17.81 6.99 1.44
CA TYR A 101 -16.58 7.63 0.97
C TYR A 101 -16.04 6.96 -0.29
N TYR A 102 -15.46 7.76 -1.18
CA TYR A 102 -14.86 7.31 -2.44
C TYR A 102 -13.94 8.37 -3.01
N THR A 103 -13.19 7.99 -4.03
CA THR A 103 -12.41 8.90 -4.86
C THR A 103 -12.96 8.89 -6.27
N ARG A 104 -12.83 10.02 -6.98
CA ARG A 104 -13.12 10.07 -8.41
C ARG A 104 -12.21 11.03 -9.14
N PHE A 105 -12.05 10.80 -10.43
CA PHE A 105 -11.34 11.66 -11.35
C PHE A 105 -12.33 12.36 -12.26
N VAL A 106 -11.94 13.53 -12.78
CA VAL A 106 -12.65 14.23 -13.85
C VAL A 106 -11.75 14.26 -15.08
N GLU A 107 -12.32 14.40 -16.27
CA GLU A 107 -11.55 14.42 -17.51
C GLU A 107 -10.43 15.47 -17.46
N GLY A 108 -9.22 15.07 -17.88
CA GLY A 108 -8.03 15.92 -17.84
C GLY A 108 -7.38 16.14 -16.46
N ALA A 109 -8.02 15.74 -15.35
CA ALA A 109 -7.42 15.85 -14.02
C ALA A 109 -6.21 14.94 -13.85
N GLN A 110 -5.24 15.40 -13.07
CA GLN A 110 -4.03 14.63 -12.73
C GLN A 110 -4.14 13.98 -11.34
N HIS A 111 -5.04 14.49 -10.49
CA HIS A 111 -5.20 14.07 -9.11
C HIS A 111 -6.67 13.74 -8.78
N PRO A 112 -6.92 12.90 -7.77
CA PRO A 112 -8.28 12.52 -7.39
C PRO A 112 -9.02 13.65 -6.67
N LEU A 113 -10.34 13.60 -6.77
CA LEU A 113 -11.26 14.22 -5.84
C LEU A 113 -11.57 13.20 -4.74
N PHE A 114 -11.49 13.61 -3.48
CA PHE A 114 -11.97 12.82 -2.36
C PHE A 114 -13.38 13.27 -1.99
N CYS A 115 -14.29 12.31 -2.05
CA CYS A 115 -15.71 12.55 -2.02
C CYS A 115 -16.36 11.74 -0.90
N ARG A 116 -17.47 12.28 -0.40
CA ARG A 116 -18.43 11.52 0.40
C ARG A 116 -19.85 11.86 -0.04
N ARG A 117 -20.81 11.04 0.35
CA ARG A 117 -22.25 11.31 0.18
C ARG A 117 -23.03 10.63 1.30
N PRO A 118 -24.30 11.00 1.58
CA PRO A 118 -25.12 10.24 2.51
C PRO A 118 -25.14 8.75 2.15
N ARG A 119 -24.95 7.88 3.15
CA ARG A 119 -24.70 6.44 2.96
C ARG A 119 -25.63 5.77 1.96
N ASP A 120 -26.93 6.03 2.07
CA ASP A 120 -27.99 5.34 1.32
C ASP A 120 -28.54 6.21 0.17
N SER A 121 -27.76 7.18 -0.30
CA SER A 121 -28.14 8.11 -1.36
C SER A 121 -27.09 8.15 -2.45
N ASP A 122 -27.53 8.19 -3.71
CA ASP A 122 -26.67 8.54 -4.84
C ASP A 122 -26.56 10.07 -5.03
N ASP A 123 -27.48 10.83 -4.44
CA ASP A 123 -27.48 12.29 -4.42
C ASP A 123 -26.74 12.85 -3.19
N GLY A 124 -26.35 14.12 -3.25
CA GLY A 124 -25.74 14.83 -2.12
C GLY A 124 -24.23 14.58 -1.98
N GLU A 125 -23.52 14.42 -3.10
CA GLU A 125 -22.05 14.37 -3.07
C GLU A 125 -21.46 15.66 -2.49
N GLU A 126 -20.49 15.47 -1.61
CA GLU A 126 -19.60 16.49 -1.07
C GLU A 126 -18.16 16.15 -1.47
N ILE A 127 -17.50 17.02 -2.24
CA ILE A 127 -16.06 16.95 -2.46
C ILE A 127 -15.41 17.64 -1.26
N PHE A 128 -14.77 16.85 -0.40
CA PHE A 128 -14.15 17.42 0.80
C PHE A 128 -12.68 17.76 0.58
N LEU A 129 -12.01 17.13 -0.39
CA LEU A 129 -10.66 17.48 -0.80
C LEU A 129 -10.52 17.36 -2.33
N ASP A 130 -10.19 18.46 -2.99
CA ASP A 130 -9.83 18.50 -4.41
C ASP A 130 -8.32 18.55 -4.54
N ALA A 131 -7.69 17.40 -4.78
CA ALA A 131 -6.24 17.34 -4.88
C ALA A 131 -5.68 18.03 -6.14
N ASN A 132 -6.50 18.34 -7.15
CA ASN A 132 -6.05 19.15 -8.29
C ASN A 132 -5.91 20.62 -7.89
N ALA A 133 -6.87 21.13 -7.12
CA ALA A 133 -6.80 22.47 -6.57
C ALA A 133 -5.58 22.61 -5.64
N GLU A 134 -5.31 21.60 -4.81
CA GLU A 134 -4.12 21.60 -3.94
C GLU A 134 -2.80 21.54 -4.72
N ALA A 135 -2.80 20.94 -5.91
CA ALA A 135 -1.63 20.83 -6.77
C ALA A 135 -1.38 22.05 -7.67
N GLU A 136 -2.31 23.03 -7.71
CA GLU A 136 -2.22 24.14 -8.66
C GLU A 136 -0.95 24.98 -8.44
N GLY A 137 -0.15 25.12 -9.50
CA GLY A 137 1.11 25.87 -9.48
C GLY A 137 2.33 25.09 -8.99
N GLU A 138 2.16 23.84 -8.56
CA GLU A 138 3.28 22.98 -8.15
C GLU A 138 3.88 22.23 -9.34
N ALA A 139 5.21 22.09 -9.35
CA ALA A 139 5.90 21.25 -10.34
C ALA A 139 5.73 19.75 -10.04
N TYR A 140 5.50 19.40 -8.77
CA TYR A 140 5.23 18.06 -8.29
C TYR A 140 4.18 18.12 -7.18
N PHE A 141 3.24 17.18 -7.18
CA PHE A 141 2.30 17.01 -6.09
C PHE A 141 1.89 15.55 -5.96
N ARG A 142 1.93 15.03 -4.73
CA ARG A 142 1.47 13.68 -4.42
C ARG A 142 0.76 13.69 -3.08
N ILE A 143 -0.48 13.21 -3.05
CA ILE A 143 -1.16 12.87 -1.81
C ILE A 143 -0.45 11.66 -1.17
N GLY A 144 -0.13 11.78 0.11
CA GLY A 144 0.36 10.67 0.93
C GLY A 144 -0.79 9.84 1.47
N ASP A 145 -1.61 10.46 2.33
CA ASP A 145 -2.75 9.82 2.98
C ASP A 145 -3.93 10.80 3.13
N VAL A 146 -5.15 10.26 3.26
CA VAL A 146 -6.37 11.02 3.55
C VAL A 146 -7.27 10.17 4.44
N ASP A 147 -7.44 10.59 5.69
CA ASP A 147 -8.23 9.87 6.69
C ASP A 147 -9.22 10.80 7.40
N HIS A 148 -10.50 10.43 7.40
CA HIS A 148 -11.55 11.19 8.07
C HIS A 148 -11.66 10.78 9.54
N SER A 149 -11.90 11.77 10.41
CA SER A 149 -12.05 11.49 11.84
C SER A 149 -13.32 10.67 12.11
N PRO A 150 -13.39 9.92 13.23
CA PRO A 150 -14.59 9.14 13.60
C PRO A 150 -15.87 9.98 13.75
N THR A 151 -15.74 11.30 13.90
CA THR A 151 -16.88 12.22 13.95
C THR A 151 -17.39 12.64 12.58
N HIS A 152 -16.66 12.32 11.51
CA HIS A 152 -16.87 12.76 10.13
C HIS A 152 -16.88 14.30 9.98
N LYS A 153 -16.26 15.03 10.91
CA LYS A 153 -16.17 16.50 10.85
C LYS A 153 -14.83 17.01 10.38
N LEU A 154 -13.79 16.19 10.51
CA LEU A 154 -12.44 16.52 10.09
C LEU A 154 -11.94 15.48 9.09
N ALA A 155 -11.06 15.89 8.18
CA ALA A 155 -10.18 14.99 7.45
C ALA A 155 -8.74 15.45 7.67
N ALA A 156 -7.87 14.54 8.08
CA ALA A 156 -6.44 14.77 8.02
C ALA A 156 -5.93 14.27 6.67
N TRP A 157 -5.14 15.08 6.00
CA TRP A 157 -4.59 14.75 4.68
C TRP A 157 -3.13 15.17 4.60
N SER A 158 -2.32 14.39 3.90
CA SER A 158 -0.90 14.67 3.75
C SER A 158 -0.50 14.76 2.29
N ALA A 159 0.48 15.62 1.99
CA ALA A 159 1.02 15.76 0.64
C ALA A 159 2.53 16.01 0.62
N ASP A 160 3.17 15.48 -0.41
CA ASP A 160 4.53 15.78 -0.83
C ASP A 160 4.46 16.69 -2.07
N ARG A 161 5.12 17.84 -2.00
CA ARG A 161 5.15 18.86 -3.07
C ARG A 161 6.47 18.92 -3.83
N LYS A 162 7.41 18.02 -3.53
CA LYS A 162 8.78 18.02 -4.07
C LYS A 162 9.23 16.67 -4.61
N GLY A 163 8.53 15.58 -4.30
CA GLY A 163 8.93 14.22 -4.70
C GLY A 163 10.00 13.63 -3.78
N SER A 164 10.15 14.22 -2.59
CA SER A 164 11.14 13.83 -1.59
C SER A 164 10.60 12.85 -0.57
N GLU A 165 9.29 12.53 -0.62
CA GLU A 165 8.60 11.70 0.37
C GLU A 165 8.63 12.26 1.80
N TYR A 166 8.93 13.57 1.96
CA TYR A 166 8.59 14.32 3.17
C TYR A 166 7.18 14.88 3.02
N PHE A 167 6.23 14.30 3.74
CA PHE A 167 4.83 14.73 3.71
C PHE A 167 4.55 15.74 4.82
N THR A 168 3.64 16.66 4.54
CA THR A 168 3.05 17.54 5.57
C THR A 168 1.58 17.18 5.76
N ILE A 169 1.19 16.79 6.98
CA ILE A 169 -0.22 16.57 7.34
C ILE A 169 -0.87 17.93 7.63
N ARG A 170 -2.07 18.12 7.08
CA ARG A 170 -2.98 19.24 7.33
C ARG A 170 -4.35 18.71 7.75
N LEU A 171 -5.12 19.51 8.48
CA LEU A 171 -6.47 19.15 8.90
C LEU A 171 -7.50 20.04 8.20
N ARG A 172 -8.51 19.41 7.59
CA ARG A 172 -9.64 20.09 6.96
C ARG A 172 -10.91 19.92 7.77
N ASP A 173 -11.57 21.03 8.09
CA ASP A 173 -12.94 21.01 8.59
C ASP A 173 -13.91 20.75 7.44
N LEU A 174 -14.61 19.61 7.50
CA LEU A 174 -15.50 19.14 6.43
C LEU A 174 -16.85 19.87 6.42
N THR A 175 -17.14 20.73 7.39
CA THR A 175 -18.34 21.57 7.41
C THR A 175 -18.09 22.89 6.67
N SER A 176 -16.92 23.49 6.90
CA SER A 176 -16.53 24.76 6.28
C SER A 176 -15.76 24.59 4.98
N GLY A 177 -15.16 23.42 4.76
CA GLY A 177 -14.26 23.14 3.64
C GLY A 177 -12.91 23.86 3.74
N GLN A 178 -12.56 24.38 4.92
CA GLN A 178 -11.31 25.12 5.16
C GLN A 178 -10.34 24.28 5.99
N ASP A 179 -9.05 24.44 5.73
CA ASP A 179 -8.01 23.89 6.58
C ASP A 179 -7.95 24.65 7.91
N LEU A 180 -7.71 23.91 8.98
CA LEU A 180 -7.34 24.44 10.29
C LEU A 180 -5.90 24.99 10.24
N SER A 181 -5.46 25.63 11.33
CA SER A 181 -4.08 26.13 11.45
C SER A 181 -3.03 25.03 11.64
N ASP A 182 -3.49 23.80 11.84
CA ASP A 182 -2.69 22.63 12.13
C ASP A 182 -1.84 22.22 10.92
N GLU A 183 -0.53 22.11 11.15
CA GLU A 183 0.44 21.69 10.15
C GLU A 183 1.52 20.82 10.83
N VAL A 184 1.66 19.58 10.35
CA VAL A 184 2.60 18.59 10.89
C VAL A 184 3.58 18.20 9.77
N PRO A 185 4.80 18.77 9.74
CA PRO A 185 5.78 18.50 8.70
C PRO A 185 6.60 17.23 8.97
N ASP A 186 7.39 16.84 7.97
CA ASP A 186 8.38 15.74 8.04
C ASP A 186 7.75 14.39 8.46
N THR A 187 6.60 14.09 7.89
CA THR A 187 5.84 12.86 8.15
C THR A 187 5.99 11.85 7.03
N SER A 188 5.74 10.57 7.35
CA SER A 188 5.40 9.55 6.36
C SER A 188 3.86 9.44 6.25
N PRO A 189 3.31 8.83 5.18
CA PRO A 189 1.90 8.47 5.12
C PRO A 189 1.50 7.58 6.32
N GLY A 190 0.25 7.66 6.75
CA GLY A 190 -0.29 6.92 7.88
C GLY A 190 -0.80 7.83 9.00
N ILE A 191 -2.11 7.79 9.22
CA ILE A 191 -2.83 8.56 10.24
C ILE A 191 -3.71 7.60 11.05
N ALA A 192 -3.65 7.69 12.38
CA ALA A 192 -4.50 6.86 13.24
C ALA A 192 -5.23 7.71 14.27
N TRP A 193 -6.48 8.08 13.95
CA TRP A 193 -7.36 8.84 14.84
C TRP A 193 -7.73 8.07 16.12
N ASP A 194 -7.70 8.77 17.24
CA ASP A 194 -8.36 8.33 18.47
C ASP A 194 -9.88 8.20 18.28
N ALA A 195 -10.57 7.54 19.21
CA ALA A 195 -11.99 7.21 19.10
C ALA A 195 -12.91 8.46 19.08
N GLU A 196 -12.44 9.60 19.59
CA GLU A 196 -13.21 10.84 19.67
C GLU A 196 -12.88 11.83 18.53
N GLY A 197 -11.85 11.55 17.72
CA GLY A 197 -11.32 12.46 16.71
C GLY A 197 -10.66 13.71 17.29
N LYS A 198 -10.10 13.65 18.50
CA LYS A 198 -9.46 14.79 19.18
C LYS A 198 -7.94 14.85 18.97
N SER A 199 -7.35 13.70 18.69
CA SER A 199 -5.94 13.52 18.38
C SER A 199 -5.75 12.37 17.40
N PHE A 200 -4.58 12.33 16.78
CA PHE A 200 -4.17 11.20 15.95
C PHE A 200 -2.69 10.88 16.18
N LEU A 201 -2.32 9.62 15.93
CA LEU A 201 -0.92 9.24 15.82
C LEU A 201 -0.45 9.44 14.38
N TYR A 202 0.81 9.83 14.24
CA TYR A 202 1.51 9.90 12.97
C TYR A 202 2.98 9.50 13.17
N THR A 203 3.67 9.21 12.07
CA THR A 203 5.08 8.86 12.09
C THR A 203 5.93 10.00 11.52
N GLN A 204 6.98 10.36 12.25
CA GLN A 204 7.97 11.34 11.81
C GLN A 204 9.15 10.62 11.14
N VAL A 205 9.62 11.21 10.04
CA VAL A 205 10.80 10.80 9.29
C VAL A 205 12.02 11.60 9.79
N ASP A 206 13.13 10.92 10.03
CA ASP A 206 14.40 11.56 10.46
C ASP A 206 15.25 12.08 9.28
N ASP A 207 16.44 12.62 9.59
CA ASP A 207 17.36 13.18 8.58
C ASP A 207 17.95 12.10 7.66
N GLU A 208 17.82 10.81 8.00
CA GLU A 208 18.21 9.66 7.19
C GLU A 208 17.02 9.07 6.41
N HIS A 209 15.88 9.76 6.41
CA HIS A 209 14.66 9.34 5.74
C HIS A 209 14.00 8.10 6.36
N ARG A 210 14.23 7.85 7.66
CA ARG A 210 13.71 6.67 8.38
C ARG A 210 12.51 7.03 9.27
N PRO A 211 11.41 6.27 9.22
CA PRO A 211 10.23 6.48 10.07
C PRO A 211 10.41 5.83 11.45
N LEU A 212 11.20 6.46 12.34
CA LEU A 212 11.60 5.87 13.63
C LEU A 212 10.76 6.33 14.84
N LYS A 213 9.92 7.35 14.68
CA LYS A 213 9.23 7.98 15.83
C LYS A 213 7.75 8.15 15.57
N VAL A 214 6.95 7.75 16.54
CA VAL A 214 5.51 8.01 16.56
C VAL A 214 5.20 9.13 17.53
N PHE A 215 4.49 10.13 17.03
CA PHE A 215 4.02 11.27 17.80
C PHE A 215 2.49 11.28 17.85
N ARG A 216 1.95 11.92 18.89
CA ARG A 216 0.53 12.25 18.98
C ARG A 216 0.34 13.73 18.75
N HIS A 217 -0.46 14.05 17.74
CA HIS A 217 -0.90 15.41 17.46
C HIS A 217 -2.28 15.66 18.09
N ILE A 218 -2.42 16.76 18.84
CA ILE A 218 -3.70 17.20 19.40
C ILE A 218 -4.29 18.28 18.49
N VAL A 219 -5.52 18.07 18.01
CA VAL A 219 -6.18 19.00 17.09
C VAL A 219 -6.31 20.40 17.71
N GLY A 220 -5.95 21.41 16.93
CA GLY A 220 -5.93 22.82 17.28
C GLY A 220 -4.67 23.27 18.02
N THR A 221 -3.64 22.42 18.11
CA THR A 221 -2.38 22.75 18.81
C THR A 221 -1.18 22.80 17.86
N PRO A 222 -0.12 23.56 18.17
CA PRO A 222 1.10 23.55 17.35
C PRO A 222 1.81 22.20 17.44
N SER A 223 2.26 21.67 16.29
CA SER A 223 2.98 20.38 16.20
C SER A 223 4.30 20.33 16.99
N SER A 224 4.89 21.49 17.31
CA SER A 224 6.05 21.57 18.21
C SER A 224 5.76 21.17 19.66
N GLY A 225 4.49 21.05 20.04
CA GLY A 225 4.04 20.54 21.34
C GLY A 225 3.61 19.07 21.32
N ASP A 226 3.72 18.38 20.17
CA ASP A 226 3.27 17.01 20.03
C ASP A 226 4.06 16.05 20.94
N VAL A 227 3.36 15.05 21.46
CA VAL A 227 3.92 14.12 22.45
C VAL A 227 4.58 12.95 21.74
N LEU A 228 5.85 12.68 22.03
CA LEU A 228 6.52 11.45 21.59
C LEU A 228 5.88 10.24 22.30
N VAL A 229 5.26 9.36 21.52
CA VAL A 229 4.55 8.17 22.01
C VAL A 229 5.44 6.93 21.97
N TYR A 230 6.20 6.78 20.89
CA TYR A 230 7.12 5.66 20.69
C TYR A 230 8.34 6.12 19.88
N ALA A 231 9.51 5.57 20.19
CA ALA A 231 10.74 5.75 19.43
C ALA A 231 11.41 4.39 19.25
N GLU A 232 11.62 3.98 18.01
CA GLU A 232 12.37 2.78 17.67
C GLU A 232 13.87 3.03 17.90
N PRO A 233 14.53 2.23 18.77
CA PRO A 233 15.95 2.37 19.02
C PRO A 233 16.85 1.74 17.95
N ASP A 234 16.32 0.84 17.12
CA ASP A 234 17.08 0.15 16.07
C ASP A 234 16.82 0.78 14.69
N ASP A 235 17.86 1.39 14.13
CA ASP A 235 17.85 2.03 12.81
C ASP A 235 17.53 1.07 11.64
N GLY A 236 17.55 -0.25 11.86
CA GLY A 236 17.15 -1.27 10.90
C GLY A 236 15.64 -1.52 10.82
N PHE A 237 14.86 -0.93 11.72
CA PHE A 237 13.41 -1.10 11.81
C PHE A 237 12.68 0.16 11.36
N PHE A 238 11.52 -0.02 10.74
CA PHE A 238 10.59 1.05 10.41
C PHE A 238 9.36 0.95 11.31
N VAL A 239 8.78 2.11 11.64
CA VAL A 239 7.58 2.20 12.45
C VAL A 239 6.41 2.73 11.61
N GLY A 240 5.23 2.15 11.82
CA GLY A 240 3.97 2.60 11.26
C GLY A 240 2.88 2.70 12.32
N VAL A 241 1.81 3.41 11.98
CA VAL A 241 0.63 3.58 12.83
C VAL A 241 -0.62 3.08 12.10
N GLY A 242 -1.57 2.54 12.86
CA GLY A 242 -2.84 2.09 12.35
C GLY A 242 -3.86 1.93 13.45
N LYS A 243 -4.97 1.27 13.14
CA LYS A 243 -6.05 0.98 14.08
C LYS A 243 -6.65 -0.37 13.73
N THR A 244 -6.97 -1.16 14.76
CA THR A 244 -7.72 -2.41 14.59
C THR A 244 -9.06 -2.16 13.89
N GLN A 245 -9.56 -3.13 13.12
CA GLN A 245 -10.84 -2.97 12.39
C GLN A 245 -12.00 -2.60 13.32
N SER A 246 -11.96 -3.06 14.58
CA SER A 246 -12.96 -2.72 15.59
C SER A 246 -12.93 -1.25 16.06
N GLY A 247 -11.91 -0.48 15.68
CA GLY A 247 -11.71 0.89 16.11
C GLY A 247 -11.30 1.07 17.58
N ARG A 248 -11.09 -0.01 18.35
CA ARG A 248 -10.87 0.07 19.82
C ARG A 248 -9.40 0.27 20.19
N TRP A 249 -8.48 -0.09 19.32
CA TRP A 249 -7.04 -0.03 19.57
C TRP A 249 -6.31 0.66 18.44
N LEU A 250 -5.53 1.69 18.78
CA LEU A 250 -4.47 2.21 17.94
C LEU A 250 -3.30 1.23 18.00
N VAL A 251 -2.67 1.02 16.85
CA VAL A 251 -1.58 0.06 16.64
C VAL A 251 -0.35 0.85 16.25
N ILE A 252 0.77 0.58 16.93
CA ILE A 252 2.11 0.99 16.51
C ILE A 252 2.82 -0.30 16.12
N SER A 253 3.18 -0.44 14.86
CA SER A 253 3.93 -1.58 14.34
C SER A 253 5.37 -1.16 14.09
N SER A 254 6.33 -1.83 14.71
CA SER A 254 7.75 -1.74 14.39
C SER A 254 8.17 -3.02 13.69
N HIS A 255 8.80 -2.91 12.52
CA HIS A 255 9.19 -4.09 11.76
C HIS A 255 10.41 -3.85 10.86
N ASP A 256 11.13 -4.93 10.55
CA ASP A 256 12.07 -4.99 9.45
C ASP A 256 11.49 -5.89 8.33
N HIS A 257 12.33 -6.60 7.59
CA HIS A 257 11.89 -7.53 6.53
C HIS A 257 11.42 -8.91 7.03
N GLN A 258 11.72 -9.29 8.28
CA GLN A 258 11.51 -10.64 8.82
C GLN A 258 11.12 -10.67 10.31
N THR A 259 11.01 -9.52 10.97
CA THR A 259 10.78 -9.38 12.40
C THR A 259 9.78 -8.27 12.64
N SER A 260 8.81 -8.47 13.54
CA SER A 260 7.90 -7.39 13.95
C SER A 260 7.67 -7.32 15.46
N GLU A 261 7.20 -6.16 15.91
CA GLU A 261 6.81 -5.83 17.27
C GLU A 261 5.62 -4.87 17.27
N ILE A 262 4.56 -5.20 17.99
CA ILE A 262 3.34 -4.41 18.03
C ILE A 262 3.12 -3.84 19.43
N HIS A 263 2.80 -2.54 19.47
CA HIS A 263 2.32 -1.86 20.66
C HIS A 263 0.89 -1.37 20.44
N LEU A 264 0.09 -1.44 21.50
CA LEU A 264 -1.33 -1.11 21.46
C LEU A 264 -1.65 0.04 22.41
N ILE A 265 -2.55 0.93 21.98
CA ILE A 265 -3.10 2.01 22.80
C ILE A 265 -4.62 1.98 22.68
N PRO A 266 -5.38 1.96 23.79
CA PRO A 266 -6.83 2.10 23.72
C PRO A 266 -7.22 3.41 23.02
N ALA A 267 -8.03 3.32 21.96
CA ALA A 267 -8.38 4.49 21.15
C ALA A 267 -9.26 5.48 21.92
N ASP A 268 -9.97 5.05 22.97
CA ASP A 268 -10.78 5.89 23.86
C ASP A 268 -9.99 6.48 25.05
N ALA A 269 -8.74 6.04 25.25
CA ALA A 269 -7.82 6.58 26.24
C ALA A 269 -6.43 6.76 25.61
N PRO A 270 -6.32 7.63 24.59
CA PRO A 270 -5.11 7.74 23.77
C PRO A 270 -3.88 8.14 24.58
N ASP A 271 -4.02 8.76 25.76
CA ASP A 271 -2.91 9.10 26.65
C ASP A 271 -2.30 7.92 27.42
N THR A 272 -2.88 6.73 27.29
CA THR A 272 -2.33 5.50 27.87
C THR A 272 -0.98 5.18 27.23
N PRO A 273 0.06 4.84 28.01
CA PRO A 273 1.33 4.38 27.45
C PRO A 273 1.13 3.14 26.56
N PRO A 274 1.89 3.00 25.45
CA PRO A 274 1.78 1.84 24.58
C PRO A 274 2.00 0.51 25.33
N LEU A 275 1.06 -0.42 25.17
CA LEU A 275 1.15 -1.79 25.69
C LEU A 275 1.84 -2.66 24.65
N LEU A 276 3.03 -3.18 24.97
CA LEU A 276 3.71 -4.17 24.14
C LEU A 276 2.90 -5.48 24.10
N VAL A 277 2.62 -5.99 22.89
CA VAL A 277 1.96 -7.28 22.68
C VAL A 277 2.91 -8.42 22.99
N ALA A 278 4.03 -8.51 22.27
CA ALA A 278 5.09 -9.47 22.55
C ALA A 278 6.44 -8.89 22.11
N PRO A 279 7.51 -9.06 22.91
CA PRO A 279 8.86 -8.65 22.48
C PRO A 279 9.24 -9.29 21.15
N ARG A 280 9.97 -8.55 20.31
CA ARG A 280 10.47 -9.08 19.04
C ARG A 280 11.44 -10.26 19.23
N GLU A 281 11.42 -11.16 18.26
CA GLU A 281 12.35 -12.28 18.12
C GLU A 281 12.82 -12.31 16.66
N ASP A 282 14.13 -12.45 16.45
CA ASP A 282 14.73 -12.43 15.10
C ASP A 282 14.08 -13.46 14.17
N GLY A 283 13.61 -13.02 13.02
CA GLY A 283 12.90 -13.86 12.05
C GLY A 283 11.45 -14.18 12.41
N VAL A 284 10.91 -13.61 13.49
CA VAL A 284 9.52 -13.80 13.91
C VAL A 284 8.67 -12.57 13.58
N GLU A 285 7.72 -12.79 12.69
CA GLU A 285 6.71 -11.82 12.29
C GLU A 285 5.39 -12.13 12.98
N TYR A 286 4.68 -11.07 13.33
CA TYR A 286 3.29 -11.11 13.71
C TYR A 286 2.53 -9.81 13.40
N ASP A 287 1.24 -9.98 13.12
CA ASP A 287 0.23 -8.92 12.97
C ASP A 287 -1.03 -9.30 13.77
N LEU A 288 -1.94 -8.37 14.03
CA LEU A 288 -3.12 -8.63 14.84
C LEU A 288 -4.40 -7.95 14.38
N GLU A 289 -5.50 -8.60 14.70
CA GLU A 289 -6.86 -8.13 14.57
C GLU A 289 -7.63 -8.28 15.88
N HIS A 290 -8.71 -7.53 16.04
CA HIS A 290 -9.45 -7.46 17.31
C HIS A 290 -10.88 -8.04 17.22
N ASP A 291 -11.14 -9.09 18.01
CA ASP A 291 -12.45 -9.71 18.18
C ASP A 291 -13.09 -9.20 19.48
N ALA A 292 -13.60 -7.96 19.40
CA ALA A 292 -14.11 -7.22 20.54
C ALA A 292 -15.23 -7.97 21.31
N PRO A 293 -16.22 -8.64 20.69
CA PRO A 293 -17.25 -9.37 21.43
C PRO A 293 -16.72 -10.53 22.29
N ARG A 294 -15.53 -11.07 21.95
CA ARG A 294 -14.90 -12.19 22.65
C ARG A 294 -13.68 -11.78 23.48
N ASN A 295 -13.41 -10.47 23.59
CA ASN A 295 -12.31 -9.88 24.36
C ASN A 295 -10.94 -10.51 24.05
N ARG A 296 -10.62 -10.68 22.77
CA ARG A 296 -9.39 -11.32 22.33
C ARG A 296 -8.80 -10.67 21.09
N PHE A 297 -7.49 -10.81 20.93
CA PHE A 297 -6.81 -10.60 19.67
C PHE A 297 -6.72 -11.90 18.88
N LEU A 298 -6.88 -11.80 17.57
CA LEU A 298 -6.49 -12.82 16.61
C LEU A 298 -5.16 -12.39 16.02
N ILE A 299 -4.13 -13.21 16.13
CA ILE A 299 -2.75 -12.84 15.82
C ILE A 299 -2.24 -13.75 14.70
N LEU A 300 -1.85 -13.16 13.57
CA LEU A 300 -1.17 -13.83 12.47
C LEU A 300 0.32 -13.89 12.81
N THR A 301 0.97 -15.06 12.74
CA THR A 301 2.40 -15.16 13.07
C THR A 301 3.09 -16.33 12.39
N ASN A 302 4.38 -16.19 12.10
CA ASN A 302 5.25 -17.27 11.62
C ASN A 302 5.98 -18.03 12.75
N ALA A 303 5.69 -17.70 14.02
CA ALA A 303 6.32 -18.30 15.20
C ALA A 303 6.19 -19.83 15.25
N ASP A 304 7.14 -20.48 15.94
CA ASP A 304 7.25 -21.93 16.09
C ASP A 304 7.43 -22.68 14.76
N GLY A 305 8.12 -22.08 13.79
CA GLY A 305 8.41 -22.68 12.48
C GLY A 305 7.21 -22.72 11.54
N ALA A 306 6.27 -21.78 11.69
CA ALA A 306 5.11 -21.65 10.81
C ALA A 306 5.44 -20.75 9.62
N GLU A 307 6.30 -21.20 8.70
CA GLU A 307 6.76 -20.39 7.56
C GLU A 307 5.61 -19.85 6.68
N ASP A 308 4.52 -20.61 6.52
CA ASP A 308 3.30 -20.16 5.82
C ASP A 308 2.30 -19.43 6.73
N PHE A 309 2.76 -19.03 7.91
CA PHE A 309 2.03 -18.43 9.00
C PHE A 309 0.92 -19.33 9.59
N LYS A 310 0.55 -19.02 10.83
CA LYS A 310 -0.60 -19.57 11.55
C LYS A 310 -1.36 -18.44 12.24
N LEU A 311 -2.55 -18.74 12.72
CA LEU A 311 -3.28 -17.83 13.60
C LEU A 311 -3.28 -18.38 15.02
N VAL A 312 -2.95 -17.51 15.95
CA VAL A 312 -3.15 -17.72 17.38
C VAL A 312 -4.15 -16.71 17.91
N GLU A 313 -4.63 -16.93 19.12
CA GLU A 313 -5.46 -15.99 19.87
C GLU A 313 -4.85 -15.69 21.24
N ALA A 314 -5.09 -14.48 21.74
CA ALA A 314 -4.70 -14.07 23.08
C ALA A 314 -5.78 -13.17 23.71
N PRO A 315 -6.02 -13.24 25.03
CA PRO A 315 -6.91 -12.29 25.71
C PRO A 315 -6.47 -10.84 25.51
N GLU A 316 -7.43 -9.92 25.32
CA GLU A 316 -7.10 -8.50 25.06
C GLU A 316 -6.40 -7.81 26.25
N ASP A 317 -6.64 -8.31 27.47
CA ASP A 317 -6.03 -7.84 28.72
C ASP A 317 -4.71 -8.54 29.08
N ALA A 318 -4.32 -9.56 28.30
CA ALA A 318 -3.10 -10.32 28.50
C ALA A 318 -2.50 -10.80 27.15
N PRO A 319 -2.11 -9.88 26.24
CA PRO A 319 -1.74 -10.20 24.86
C PRO A 319 -0.36 -10.86 24.70
N ALA A 320 0.38 -11.01 25.81
CA ALA A 320 1.73 -11.56 25.85
C ALA A 320 1.85 -12.97 25.24
N ARG A 321 3.01 -13.26 24.64
CA ARG A 321 3.33 -14.49 23.89
C ARG A 321 2.97 -15.77 24.65
N GLU A 322 3.16 -15.79 25.97
CA GLU A 322 2.84 -16.92 26.85
C GLU A 322 1.34 -17.27 26.91
N ASN A 323 0.47 -16.34 26.53
CA ASN A 323 -0.98 -16.54 26.49
C ASN A 323 -1.50 -16.93 25.10
N TRP A 324 -0.62 -16.99 24.10
CA TRP A 324 -1.01 -17.33 22.73
C TRP A 324 -1.46 -18.78 22.64
N ARG A 325 -2.65 -18.98 22.06
CA ARG A 325 -3.24 -20.30 21.85
C ARG A 325 -3.53 -20.49 20.38
N ASN A 326 -3.26 -21.69 19.86
CA ASN A 326 -3.54 -22.00 18.46
C ASN A 326 -5.03 -21.80 18.15
N TYR A 327 -5.31 -21.03 17.10
CA TYR A 327 -6.67 -20.75 16.60
C TYR A 327 -6.88 -21.36 15.21
N VAL A 328 -6.02 -21.03 14.24
CA VAL A 328 -5.93 -21.72 12.95
C VAL A 328 -4.50 -22.26 12.81
N PRO A 329 -4.31 -23.59 12.77
CA PRO A 329 -2.97 -24.17 12.74
C PRO A 329 -2.25 -23.85 11.43
N HIS A 330 -0.91 -23.85 11.48
CA HIS A 330 -0.04 -23.78 10.31
C HIS A 330 -0.39 -24.91 9.32
N ARG A 331 -0.51 -24.55 8.04
CA ARG A 331 -0.74 -25.49 6.93
C ARG A 331 0.36 -25.28 5.87
N PRO A 332 1.39 -26.15 5.82
CA PRO A 332 2.45 -26.03 4.82
C PRO A 332 1.89 -25.94 3.39
N GLY A 333 2.44 -25.03 2.59
CA GLY A 333 1.99 -24.69 1.23
C GLY A 333 0.75 -23.79 1.17
N THR A 334 0.27 -23.27 2.29
CA THR A 334 -0.89 -22.35 2.37
C THR A 334 -0.51 -21.09 3.15
N LEU A 335 0.19 -20.19 2.48
CA LEU A 335 0.61 -18.91 3.04
C LEU A 335 -0.60 -18.04 3.38
N VAL A 336 -0.74 -17.63 4.63
CA VAL A 336 -1.71 -16.58 5.00
C VAL A 336 -1.07 -15.21 4.77
N LEU A 337 -1.58 -14.47 3.80
CA LEU A 337 -1.04 -13.17 3.36
C LEU A 337 -1.57 -11.99 4.19
N HIS A 338 -2.83 -12.06 4.62
CA HIS A 338 -3.52 -10.98 5.30
C HIS A 338 -4.75 -11.53 6.04
N HIS A 339 -5.21 -10.83 7.07
CA HIS A 339 -6.44 -11.19 7.77
C HIS A 339 -7.24 -9.96 8.21
N VAL A 340 -8.56 -10.13 8.38
CA VAL A 340 -9.48 -9.08 8.86
C VAL A 340 -10.45 -9.69 9.86
N ALA A 341 -10.71 -9.00 10.97
CA ALA A 341 -11.78 -9.36 11.89
C ALA A 341 -12.97 -8.40 11.78
N TYR A 342 -14.12 -8.95 11.41
CA TYR A 342 -15.42 -8.31 11.63
C TYR A 342 -16.03 -8.83 12.93
N ARG A 343 -17.11 -8.20 13.39
CA ARG A 343 -17.83 -8.58 14.62
C ARG A 343 -18.14 -10.08 14.73
N ASP A 344 -18.58 -10.68 13.62
CA ASP A 344 -19.06 -12.06 13.58
C ASP A 344 -18.21 -13.00 12.71
N HIS A 345 -17.21 -12.47 11.98
CA HIS A 345 -16.40 -13.22 11.02
C HIS A 345 -14.91 -12.90 11.11
N HIS A 346 -14.06 -13.90 10.91
CA HIS A 346 -12.65 -13.74 10.64
C HIS A 346 -12.36 -14.16 9.21
N VAL A 347 -11.73 -13.29 8.43
CA VAL A 347 -11.47 -13.52 7.01
C VAL A 347 -9.96 -13.51 6.76
N ARG A 348 -9.47 -14.39 5.90
CA ARG A 348 -8.04 -14.55 5.57
C ARG A 348 -7.83 -14.56 4.07
N LEU A 349 -6.78 -13.87 3.61
CA LEU A 349 -6.29 -13.99 2.24
C LEU A 349 -5.20 -15.04 2.29
N GLU A 350 -5.40 -16.14 1.58
CA GLU A 350 -4.47 -17.26 1.58
C GLU A 350 -3.92 -17.45 0.15
N ARG A 351 -2.67 -17.86 0.03
CA ARG A 351 -2.07 -18.29 -1.23
C ARG A 351 -1.71 -19.76 -1.13
N ARG A 352 -2.34 -20.57 -1.99
CA ARG A 352 -2.07 -22.01 -2.10
C ARG A 352 -1.80 -22.37 -3.55
N ASP A 353 -0.74 -23.13 -3.78
CA ASP A 353 -0.26 -23.46 -5.13
C ASP A 353 -0.10 -22.19 -5.99
N GLY A 354 0.36 -21.08 -5.39
CA GLY A 354 0.53 -19.78 -6.06
C GLY A 354 -0.75 -19.05 -6.49
N LEU A 355 -1.95 -19.50 -6.11
CA LEU A 355 -3.21 -18.78 -6.37
C LEU A 355 -3.82 -18.21 -5.08
N PRO A 356 -4.36 -16.98 -5.13
CA PRO A 356 -5.02 -16.36 -3.98
C PRO A 356 -6.43 -16.94 -3.76
N ARG A 357 -6.84 -16.98 -2.50
CA ARG A 357 -8.14 -17.48 -2.01
C ARG A 357 -8.55 -16.67 -0.80
N ILE A 358 -9.84 -16.42 -0.64
CA ILE A 358 -10.35 -15.81 0.59
C ILE A 358 -11.05 -16.89 1.42
N ALA A 359 -10.54 -17.17 2.62
CA ALA A 359 -11.16 -18.08 3.58
C ALA A 359 -11.96 -17.26 4.60
N VAL A 360 -13.27 -17.52 4.69
CA VAL A 360 -14.18 -16.85 5.62
C VAL A 360 -14.55 -17.83 6.72
N ARG A 361 -14.31 -17.44 7.97
CA ARG A 361 -14.63 -18.23 9.17
C ARG A 361 -15.65 -17.50 10.03
N GLN A 362 -16.76 -18.15 10.34
CA GLN A 362 -17.73 -17.63 11.30
C GLN A 362 -17.20 -17.81 12.73
N LEU A 363 -17.22 -16.75 13.53
CA LEU A 363 -16.62 -16.75 14.87
C LEU A 363 -17.47 -17.42 15.95
N SER A 364 -18.75 -17.66 15.69
CA SER A 364 -19.69 -18.29 16.64
C SER A 364 -19.48 -19.79 16.77
N ASP A 365 -19.23 -20.49 15.67
CA ASP A 365 -19.12 -21.95 15.62
C ASP A 365 -17.88 -22.48 14.87
N GLY A 366 -17.12 -21.58 14.22
CA GLY A 366 -15.93 -21.94 13.44
C GLY A 366 -16.23 -22.49 12.05
N ALA A 367 -17.46 -22.39 11.53
CA ALA A 367 -17.80 -22.79 10.18
C ALA A 367 -16.99 -21.98 9.15
N GLU A 368 -16.46 -22.67 8.13
CA GLU A 368 -15.61 -22.05 7.10
C GLU A 368 -16.13 -22.26 5.68
N HIS A 369 -15.83 -21.29 4.81
CA HIS A 369 -16.00 -21.41 3.37
C HIS A 369 -14.92 -20.61 2.62
N GLU A 370 -14.67 -20.98 1.36
CA GLU A 370 -13.69 -20.31 0.50
C GLU A 370 -14.41 -19.50 -0.61
N ILE A 371 -13.82 -18.36 -0.97
CA ILE A 371 -14.09 -17.61 -2.19
C ILE A 371 -12.89 -17.80 -3.11
N ALA A 372 -13.12 -18.43 -4.26
CA ALA A 372 -12.13 -18.66 -5.31
C ALA A 372 -12.78 -18.53 -6.70
N PHE A 373 -11.95 -18.59 -7.74
CA PHE A 373 -12.33 -18.45 -9.14
C PHE A 373 -11.72 -19.56 -10.00
N ASP A 374 -12.32 -19.81 -11.15
CA ASP A 374 -11.97 -20.94 -12.03
C ASP A 374 -10.86 -20.63 -13.05
N GLU A 375 -10.42 -19.36 -13.19
CA GLU A 375 -9.36 -18.99 -14.14
C GLU A 375 -7.99 -19.58 -13.73
N ASP A 376 -7.17 -19.97 -14.72
CA ASP A 376 -5.86 -20.62 -14.49
C ASP A 376 -4.87 -19.76 -13.69
N ALA A 377 -4.97 -18.44 -13.83
CA ALA A 377 -4.17 -17.45 -13.13
C ALA A 377 -4.98 -16.16 -12.97
N TYR A 378 -5.19 -15.76 -11.72
CA TYR A 378 -5.94 -14.57 -11.35
C TYR A 378 -5.35 -13.93 -10.10
N ASP A 379 -5.73 -12.69 -9.87
CA ASP A 379 -5.47 -11.96 -8.63
C ASP A 379 -6.78 -11.77 -7.85
N LEU A 380 -6.67 -11.77 -6.53
CA LEU A 380 -7.79 -11.64 -5.61
C LEU A 380 -7.31 -10.91 -4.36
N ASN A 381 -7.92 -9.77 -4.06
CA ASN A 381 -7.62 -8.98 -2.86
C ASN A 381 -8.89 -8.70 -2.08
N MET A 382 -8.77 -8.48 -0.77
CA MET A 382 -9.88 -8.05 0.07
C MET A 382 -9.66 -6.62 0.55
N ASP A 383 -10.77 -5.92 0.78
CA ASP A 383 -10.83 -4.60 1.38
C ASP A 383 -11.68 -4.73 2.65
N ALA A 384 -11.06 -4.44 3.79
CA ALA A 384 -11.70 -4.50 5.10
C ALA A 384 -12.91 -3.56 5.18
N GLY A 385 -12.88 -2.44 4.44
CA GLY A 385 -13.81 -1.33 4.59
C GLY A 385 -13.66 -0.63 5.93
N PHE A 386 -14.50 0.38 6.19
CA PHE A 386 -14.41 1.17 7.42
C PHE A 386 -15.18 0.57 8.61
N GLU A 387 -16.14 -0.32 8.34
CA GLU A 387 -17.07 -0.80 9.37
C GLU A 387 -16.67 -2.15 9.95
N TYR A 388 -16.68 -2.24 11.28
CA TYR A 388 -16.50 -3.49 12.01
C TYR A 388 -17.79 -4.32 12.11
N GLU A 389 -18.90 -3.65 12.39
CA GLU A 389 -20.21 -4.27 12.60
C GLU A 389 -20.95 -4.45 11.26
N THR A 390 -20.36 -5.26 10.39
CA THR A 390 -20.90 -5.53 9.05
C THR A 390 -20.83 -7.01 8.70
N ALA A 391 -21.80 -7.47 7.92
CA ALA A 391 -21.76 -8.76 7.24
C ALA A 391 -21.28 -8.63 5.80
N ARG A 392 -20.84 -7.44 5.37
CA ARG A 392 -20.41 -7.15 4.00
C ARG A 392 -18.91 -6.89 3.97
N MET A 393 -18.19 -7.72 3.23
CA MET A 393 -16.80 -7.51 2.87
C MET A 393 -16.73 -7.10 1.40
N ARG A 394 -15.77 -6.24 1.04
CA ARG A 394 -15.46 -5.97 -0.36
C ARG A 394 -14.24 -6.77 -0.79
N PHE A 395 -14.25 -7.26 -2.02
CA PHE A 395 -13.05 -7.86 -2.61
C PHE A 395 -12.93 -7.43 -4.08
N SER A 396 -11.71 -7.42 -4.59
CA SER A 396 -11.42 -7.19 -6.00
C SER A 396 -10.90 -8.47 -6.66
N TYR A 397 -11.30 -8.68 -7.90
CA TYR A 397 -10.92 -9.81 -8.72
C TYR A 397 -10.43 -9.32 -10.07
N GLY A 398 -9.39 -9.93 -10.61
CA GLY A 398 -8.95 -9.67 -11.98
C GLY A 398 -8.05 -10.78 -12.49
N SER A 399 -7.86 -10.84 -13.79
CA SER A 399 -6.90 -11.77 -14.39
C SER A 399 -6.18 -11.10 -15.57
N MET A 400 -5.23 -11.81 -16.16
CA MET A 400 -4.57 -11.32 -17.38
C MET A 400 -5.53 -11.19 -18.58
N THR A 401 -6.73 -11.77 -18.52
CA THR A 401 -7.79 -11.68 -19.55
C THR A 401 -9.00 -10.89 -19.07
N THR A 402 -9.29 -10.90 -17.78
CA THR A 402 -10.50 -10.31 -17.19
C THR A 402 -10.15 -8.98 -16.52
N PRO A 403 -10.70 -7.83 -16.99
CA PRO A 403 -10.51 -6.53 -16.35
C PRO A 403 -10.95 -6.56 -14.89
N ALA A 404 -10.38 -5.67 -14.07
CA ALA A 404 -10.65 -5.67 -12.64
C ALA A 404 -12.14 -5.51 -12.30
N GLU A 405 -12.63 -6.31 -11.37
CA GLU A 405 -13.98 -6.31 -10.86
C GLU A 405 -13.98 -6.09 -9.35
N VAL A 406 -14.94 -5.31 -8.86
CA VAL A 406 -15.14 -5.07 -7.43
C VAL A 406 -16.48 -5.65 -7.04
N TYR A 407 -16.46 -6.49 -6.01
CA TYR A 407 -17.63 -7.17 -5.49
C TYR A 407 -17.88 -6.79 -4.03
N ASP A 408 -19.15 -6.58 -3.69
CA ASP A 408 -19.59 -6.68 -2.32
C ASP A 408 -20.01 -8.14 -2.07
N TYR A 409 -19.53 -8.72 -0.98
CA TYR A 409 -19.80 -10.08 -0.57
C TYR A 409 -20.47 -10.12 0.80
N ASN A 410 -21.63 -10.77 0.88
CA ASN A 410 -22.31 -10.98 2.13
C ASN A 410 -21.78 -12.26 2.80
N LEU A 411 -21.08 -12.10 3.92
CA LEU A 411 -20.37 -13.16 4.65
C LEU A 411 -21.30 -14.26 5.21
N GLU A 412 -22.58 -13.94 5.41
CA GLU A 412 -23.59 -14.86 5.94
C GLU A 412 -24.32 -15.63 4.83
N THR A 413 -24.89 -14.91 3.87
CA THR A 413 -25.71 -15.48 2.77
C THR A 413 -24.87 -15.98 1.60
N ARG A 414 -23.58 -15.57 1.55
CA ARG A 414 -22.64 -15.84 0.45
C ARG A 414 -23.01 -15.19 -0.88
N GLU A 415 -23.97 -14.26 -0.85
CA GLU A 415 -24.35 -13.49 -2.03
C GLU A 415 -23.19 -12.59 -2.46
N ARG A 416 -22.92 -12.58 -3.76
CA ARG A 416 -21.90 -11.77 -4.40
C ARG A 416 -22.57 -10.77 -5.34
N ALA A 417 -22.39 -9.48 -5.07
CA ALA A 417 -22.93 -8.39 -5.88
C ALA A 417 -21.80 -7.67 -6.62
N LEU A 418 -21.80 -7.73 -7.95
CA LEU A 418 -20.86 -6.95 -8.78
C LEU A 418 -21.18 -5.45 -8.63
N ARG A 419 -20.20 -4.67 -8.16
CA ARG A 419 -20.34 -3.23 -7.98
C ARG A 419 -19.73 -2.43 -9.11
N LYS A 420 -18.57 -2.88 -9.60
CA LYS A 420 -17.86 -2.23 -10.66
C LYS A 420 -17.10 -3.25 -11.48
N ARG A 421 -17.09 -3.06 -12.79
CA ARG A 421 -16.14 -3.68 -13.71
C ARG A 421 -15.36 -2.55 -14.37
N GLN A 422 -14.04 -2.68 -14.41
CA GLN A 422 -13.17 -1.73 -15.10
C GLN A 422 -13.60 -1.62 -16.56
N ASN A 423 -13.91 -0.40 -16.99
CA ASN A 423 -14.19 -0.10 -18.38
C ASN A 423 -12.87 0.17 -19.10
N VAL A 424 -12.61 -0.55 -20.19
CA VAL A 424 -11.43 -0.37 -21.04
C VAL A 424 -11.92 0.13 -22.42
N PRO A 425 -12.06 1.46 -22.61
CA PRO A 425 -12.83 2.03 -23.72
C PRO A 425 -12.17 1.88 -25.10
N SER A 426 -10.93 1.42 -25.17
CA SER A 426 -10.19 1.16 -26.41
C SER A 426 -10.69 -0.04 -27.23
N GLY A 427 -11.79 -0.68 -26.83
CA GLY A 427 -12.35 -1.84 -27.54
C GLY A 427 -11.75 -3.18 -27.12
N HIS A 428 -11.22 -3.26 -25.88
CA HIS A 428 -10.73 -4.51 -25.32
C HIS A 428 -11.86 -5.54 -25.18
N ASP A 429 -11.61 -6.76 -25.66
CA ASP A 429 -12.47 -7.92 -25.47
C ASP A 429 -11.67 -9.03 -24.76
N PRO A 430 -12.05 -9.47 -23.55
CA PRO A 430 -11.43 -10.62 -22.88
C PRO A 430 -11.34 -11.87 -23.75
N ALA A 431 -12.32 -12.10 -24.65
CA ALA A 431 -12.36 -13.26 -25.52
C ALA A 431 -11.21 -13.28 -26.54
N ASP A 432 -10.61 -12.13 -26.85
CA ASP A 432 -9.48 -12.00 -27.77
C ASP A 432 -8.17 -12.55 -27.19
N TYR A 433 -8.13 -12.88 -25.90
CA TYR A 433 -6.92 -13.28 -25.19
C TYR A 433 -7.05 -14.67 -24.57
N VAL A 434 -5.91 -15.27 -24.26
CA VAL A 434 -5.79 -16.56 -23.57
C VAL A 434 -4.78 -16.39 -22.45
N THR A 435 -5.21 -16.69 -21.23
CA THR A 435 -4.35 -16.86 -20.07
C THR A 435 -4.07 -18.35 -19.89
N ARG A 436 -2.82 -18.72 -19.58
CA ARG A 436 -2.43 -20.07 -19.20
C ARG A 436 -1.50 -20.03 -18.02
N ARG A 437 -1.57 -21.06 -17.20
CA ARG A 437 -0.53 -21.35 -16.22
C ARG A 437 0.30 -22.54 -16.66
N ILE A 438 1.61 -22.34 -16.75
CA ILE A 438 2.58 -23.39 -17.07
C ILE A 438 3.61 -23.51 -15.95
N PHE A 439 4.41 -24.57 -15.98
CA PHE A 439 5.50 -24.78 -15.04
C PHE A 439 6.80 -25.03 -15.82
N ALA A 440 7.84 -24.27 -15.51
CA ALA A 440 9.20 -24.54 -15.97
C ALA A 440 9.96 -25.30 -14.89
N ASN A 441 10.83 -26.23 -15.27
CA ASN A 441 11.68 -26.90 -14.28
C ASN A 441 12.96 -26.08 -14.08
N ALA A 442 13.23 -25.69 -12.84
CA ALA A 442 14.51 -25.10 -12.45
C ALA A 442 15.65 -26.13 -12.54
N ALA A 443 16.90 -25.66 -12.39
CA ALA A 443 18.09 -26.51 -12.51
C ALA A 443 18.17 -27.61 -11.43
N ASP A 444 17.52 -27.39 -10.28
CA ASP A 444 17.37 -28.35 -9.17
C ASP A 444 16.14 -29.27 -9.32
N GLY A 445 15.31 -29.05 -10.35
CA GLY A 445 14.10 -29.81 -10.62
C GLY A 445 12.82 -29.22 -10.02
N GLU A 446 12.89 -28.11 -9.29
CA GLU A 446 11.71 -27.48 -8.70
C GLU A 446 10.81 -26.87 -9.80
N PRO A 447 9.48 -27.12 -9.79
CA PRO A 447 8.56 -26.52 -10.74
C PRO A 447 8.29 -25.04 -10.42
N VAL A 448 8.74 -24.15 -11.32
CA VAL A 448 8.51 -22.71 -11.26
C VAL A 448 7.24 -22.34 -12.04
N PRO A 449 6.19 -21.82 -11.38
CA PRO A 449 4.96 -21.42 -12.06
C PRO A 449 5.18 -20.16 -12.92
N ILE A 450 4.57 -20.15 -14.11
CA ILE A 450 4.58 -19.01 -15.04
C ILE A 450 3.15 -18.77 -15.52
N SER A 451 2.66 -17.54 -15.35
CA SER A 451 1.42 -17.06 -15.94
C SER A 451 1.72 -16.45 -17.30
N LEU A 452 1.10 -16.97 -18.36
CA LEU A 452 1.29 -16.53 -19.74
C LEU A 452 0.00 -15.90 -20.28
N LEU A 453 0.13 -14.72 -20.87
CA LEU A 453 -0.92 -14.05 -21.63
C LEU A 453 -0.51 -13.94 -23.10
N HIS A 454 -1.41 -14.29 -24.00
CA HIS A 454 -1.24 -14.00 -25.41
C HIS A 454 -2.57 -13.80 -26.13
N ARG A 455 -2.54 -13.16 -27.30
CA ARG A 455 -3.73 -13.05 -28.16
C ARG A 455 -4.14 -14.43 -28.68
N ARG A 456 -5.44 -14.69 -28.73
CA ARG A 456 -6.00 -15.91 -29.31
C ARG A 456 -5.58 -16.04 -30.77
N GLY A 457 -5.20 -17.25 -31.17
CA GLY A 457 -4.75 -17.54 -32.54
C GLY A 457 -3.28 -17.21 -32.82
N LEU A 458 -2.53 -16.66 -31.84
CA LEU A 458 -1.07 -16.50 -31.97
C LEU A 458 -0.41 -17.87 -32.23
N PRO A 459 0.42 -18.02 -33.29
CA PRO A 459 1.19 -19.23 -33.52
C PRO A 459 2.20 -19.47 -32.38
N LEU A 460 2.12 -20.64 -31.76
CA LEU A 460 3.03 -21.07 -30.68
C LEU A 460 4.13 -21.98 -31.24
N ASP A 461 4.83 -21.50 -32.26
CA ASP A 461 5.90 -22.23 -32.99
C ASP A 461 7.32 -21.72 -32.67
N GLY A 462 7.43 -20.80 -31.70
CA GLY A 462 8.69 -20.17 -31.29
C GLY A 462 9.06 -18.91 -32.06
N SER A 463 8.24 -18.45 -33.01
CA SER A 463 8.49 -17.22 -33.77
C SER A 463 8.01 -15.93 -33.09
N ALA A 464 7.11 -16.04 -32.11
CA ALA A 464 6.51 -14.89 -31.44
C ALA A 464 7.53 -14.18 -30.52
N PRO A 465 7.61 -12.84 -30.52
CA PRO A 465 8.38 -12.12 -29.53
C PRO A 465 7.78 -12.33 -28.13
N CYS A 466 8.65 -12.45 -27.13
CA CYS A 466 8.26 -12.68 -25.75
C CYS A 466 8.84 -11.58 -24.84
N LEU A 467 8.00 -11.01 -23.99
CA LEU A 467 8.42 -10.24 -22.83
C LEU A 467 8.29 -11.15 -21.61
N LEU A 468 9.42 -11.54 -21.02
CA LEU A 468 9.46 -12.26 -19.76
C LEU A 468 9.67 -11.23 -18.64
N TYR A 469 8.68 -11.12 -17.76
CA TYR A 469 8.74 -10.35 -16.52
C TYR A 469 8.91 -11.34 -15.37
N GLY A 470 9.83 -11.07 -14.43
CA GLY A 470 10.13 -11.96 -13.31
C GLY A 470 10.98 -11.29 -12.26
#